data_AF-A0A6L8W7Q5-F1
#
_entry.id   AF-A0A6L8W7Q5-F1
#
_cell.length_a   1.000
_cell.length_b   1.000
_cell.length_c   1.000
_cell.angle_alpha   90.00
_cell.angle_beta   90.00
_cell.angle_gamma   90.00
#
_symmetry.space_group_name_H-M   'P 1'
#
loop_
_entity.id
_entity.type
_entity.pdbx_description
1 polymer ?
#
loop_
_entity_poly.entity_id
_entity_poly.type
_entity_poly.pdbx_seq_one_letter_code
_entity_poly.pdbx_strand_id
1 'polypeptide(L)'
;MEANNIAFVADEIDMFYTTKMGNEDDKSKINRLRDGAMSMTVGNENDGKITDLISVADENLYIVKENSIYRVMLADDIDPERTNINIPNSHQRIVSAGSTSPVVARSFLSADTLFNSTLFDQNFDQKLLMQISIDFMKELLAADRYLDNYVSAELAACAGMNEPKNREFTIPTIDDLEGQVKSYLQKIEHAVQKIYQLTKVFYDHNKKLFTGFAEKIEEKYGTDDNFAKFAKEMAKFMQFVRNARHCIEHPSKTQMLITKDFTLDASGQLSPPSIEIIHAETPQSQMAIADFMKQTLEYMILINETLMLHLSDKHMLKTDGFEFAVGFIPEEQRRGDTLVRVGYLININGHWQVLG
;
A
#
# COMPACT_ATOMS: atom_id res chain seq x y z
N MET A 1 -52.19 21.61 3.91
CA MET A 1 -51.02 21.43 4.79
C MET A 1 -50.04 20.55 4.03
N GLU A 2 -49.58 21.03 2.89
CA GLU A 2 -48.34 21.81 2.69
C GLU A 2 -47.11 20.92 2.70
N ALA A 3 -46.68 20.60 1.48
CA ALA A 3 -45.45 19.93 1.14
C ALA A 3 -44.29 20.93 1.19
N ASN A 4 -43.26 20.63 1.97
CA ASN A 4 -42.03 21.41 2.03
C ASN A 4 -41.16 21.11 0.79
N ASN A 5 -41.24 22.01 -0.19
CA ASN A 5 -40.22 22.18 -1.22
C ASN A 5 -39.00 22.86 -0.60
N ILE A 6 -37.85 22.19 -0.60
CA ILE A 6 -36.55 22.82 -0.36
C ILE A 6 -35.91 23.00 -1.74
N ALA A 7 -35.98 24.22 -2.25
CA ALA A 7 -35.24 24.65 -3.43
C ALA A 7 -33.77 24.84 -3.02
N PHE A 8 -32.87 24.10 -3.67
CA PHE A 8 -31.44 24.38 -3.62
C PHE A 8 -31.15 25.65 -4.43
N VAL A 9 -30.64 26.68 -3.74
CA VAL A 9 -30.07 27.87 -4.36
C VAL A 9 -28.75 27.46 -5.00
N ALA A 10 -28.71 27.38 -6.32
CA ALA A 10 -27.53 27.04 -7.12
C ALA A 10 -26.90 28.29 -7.76
N ASP A 11 -26.89 29.43 -7.06
CA ASP A 11 -26.51 30.73 -7.63
C ASP A 11 -25.18 31.33 -7.08
N GLU A 12 -24.36 30.57 -6.34
CA GLU A 12 -23.09 31.07 -5.79
C GLU A 12 -21.82 30.28 -6.19
N ILE A 13 -21.89 29.34 -7.15
CA ILE A 13 -20.71 28.58 -7.60
C ILE A 13 -20.11 29.12 -8.93
N ASP A 14 -20.83 29.98 -9.65
CA ASP A 14 -20.37 30.52 -10.95
C ASP A 14 -19.42 31.73 -10.85
N MET A 15 -18.99 32.13 -9.65
CA MET A 15 -18.20 33.36 -9.45
C MET A 15 -16.67 33.15 -9.53
N PHE A 16 -16.18 31.97 -9.94
CA PHE A 16 -14.73 31.69 -9.99
C PHE A 16 -14.14 31.36 -11.36
N TYR A 17 -14.94 31.24 -12.43
CA TYR A 17 -14.41 30.81 -13.72
C TYR A 17 -15.14 31.47 -14.88
N THR A 18 -14.72 32.67 -15.27
CA THR A 18 -14.72 33.10 -16.69
C THR A 18 -14.06 34.47 -16.83
N THR A 19 -12.75 34.46 -17.05
CA THR A 19 -12.09 35.59 -17.73
C THR A 19 -11.34 35.00 -18.93
N LYS A 20 -11.97 35.02 -20.10
CA LYS A 20 -11.28 34.76 -21.37
C LYS A 20 -10.29 35.92 -21.59
N MET A 21 -9.00 35.62 -21.62
CA MET A 21 -7.97 36.64 -21.89
C MET A 21 -7.81 36.92 -23.38
N GLY A 22 -7.66 38.20 -23.68
CA GLY A 22 -7.06 38.72 -24.90
C GLY A 22 -5.95 39.71 -24.53
N ASN A 23 -4.68 39.27 -24.58
CA ASN A 23 -3.48 40.03 -24.99
C ASN A 23 -2.19 39.27 -24.63
N GLU A 24 -1.13 39.44 -25.42
CA GLU A 24 0.21 38.86 -25.21
C GLU A 24 0.84 39.24 -23.85
N ASP A 25 0.51 40.41 -23.31
CA ASP A 25 1.01 40.90 -22.03
C ASP A 25 0.60 40.04 -20.83
N ASP A 26 -0.62 39.49 -20.85
CA ASP A 26 -1.07 38.66 -19.73
C ASP A 26 -0.41 37.28 -19.76
N LYS A 27 -0.15 36.74 -20.97
CA LYS A 27 0.63 35.51 -21.13
C LYS A 27 2.06 35.68 -20.63
N SER A 28 2.67 36.85 -20.85
CA SER A 28 4.00 37.19 -20.31
C SER A 28 4.04 37.25 -18.78
N LYS A 29 3.00 37.83 -18.15
CA LYS A 29 2.88 37.85 -16.68
C LYS A 29 2.72 36.45 -16.09
N ILE A 30 1.88 35.61 -16.70
CA ILE A 30 1.68 34.23 -16.25
C ILE A 30 3.00 33.46 -16.31
N ASN A 31 3.75 33.59 -17.40
CA ASN A 31 5.06 32.94 -17.53
C ASN A 31 6.02 33.37 -16.42
N ARG A 32 6.16 34.68 -16.16
CA ARG A 32 7.03 35.16 -15.06
C ARG A 32 6.62 34.62 -13.69
N LEU A 33 5.32 34.49 -13.44
CA LEU A 33 4.82 33.95 -12.17
C LEU A 33 5.10 32.45 -12.05
N ARG A 34 4.84 31.68 -13.11
CA ARG A 34 4.96 30.22 -13.11
C ARG A 34 6.40 29.72 -13.21
N ASP A 35 7.28 30.48 -13.85
CA ASP A 35 8.71 30.14 -13.97
C ASP A 35 9.52 30.61 -12.74
N GLY A 36 8.87 31.25 -11.75
CA GLY A 36 9.49 31.73 -10.52
C GLY A 36 9.63 30.65 -9.44
N ALA A 37 10.55 30.86 -8.50
CA ALA A 37 10.68 29.99 -7.32
C ALA A 37 9.43 30.10 -6.43
N MET A 38 8.92 28.97 -5.95
CA MET A 38 7.75 28.90 -5.08
C MET A 38 8.10 28.47 -3.65
N SER A 39 7.28 28.92 -2.71
CA SER A 39 7.23 28.41 -1.34
C SER A 39 5.78 28.07 -1.00
N MET A 40 5.56 26.94 -0.34
CA MET A 40 4.24 26.53 0.13
C MET A 40 4.32 25.81 1.47
N THR A 41 3.26 25.95 2.26
CA THR A 41 3.04 25.14 3.46
C THR A 41 2.23 23.90 3.07
N VAL A 42 2.67 22.72 3.51
CA VAL A 42 2.03 21.44 3.16
C VAL A 42 1.65 20.66 4.41
N GLY A 43 0.35 20.34 4.48
CA GLY A 43 -0.27 19.68 5.62
C GLY A 43 -0.40 20.56 6.85
N ASN A 44 -0.52 19.94 8.02
CA ASN A 44 -0.67 20.59 9.32
C ASN A 44 0.37 20.09 10.34
N GLU A 45 0.31 20.60 11.57
CA GLU A 45 1.27 20.31 12.65
C GLU A 45 1.24 18.84 13.13
N ASN A 46 0.08 18.17 13.05
CA ASN A 46 -0.07 16.77 13.50
C ASN A 46 0.59 15.76 12.53
N ASP A 47 0.92 16.21 11.32
CA ASP A 47 1.53 15.37 10.30
C ASP A 47 3.02 15.05 10.56
N GLY A 48 3.63 15.72 11.55
CA GLY A 48 5.04 15.60 11.89
C GLY A 48 5.98 16.33 10.91
N LYS A 49 7.29 16.07 11.02
CA LYS A 49 8.29 16.72 10.15
C LYS A 49 8.26 16.15 8.73
N ILE A 50 8.74 16.93 7.75
CA ILE A 50 9.01 16.41 6.40
C ILE A 50 10.24 15.49 6.51
N THR A 51 10.11 14.27 6.01
CA THR A 51 11.19 13.28 6.00
C THR A 51 11.71 13.01 4.59
N ASP A 52 10.89 13.25 3.55
CA ASP A 52 11.30 13.00 2.18
C ASP A 52 10.55 13.84 1.14
N LEU A 53 11.17 14.02 -0.02
CA LEU A 53 10.63 14.66 -1.22
C LEU A 53 10.88 13.74 -2.42
N ILE A 54 9.81 13.09 -2.89
CA ILE A 54 9.90 12.08 -3.94
C ILE A 54 9.38 12.65 -5.25
N SER A 55 10.26 12.78 -6.24
CA SER A 55 9.88 13.11 -7.62
C SER A 55 9.68 11.81 -8.41
N VAL A 56 8.49 11.63 -8.99
CA VAL A 56 8.17 10.48 -9.83
C VAL A 56 8.08 10.94 -11.29
N ALA A 57 9.05 10.48 -12.09
CA ALA A 57 9.15 10.75 -13.52
C ALA A 57 9.05 12.25 -13.89
N ASP A 58 9.61 13.12 -13.04
CA ASP A 58 9.62 14.58 -13.20
C ASP A 58 8.24 15.27 -13.33
N GLU A 59 7.16 14.54 -13.09
CA GLU A 59 5.78 15.03 -13.24
C GLU A 59 5.03 15.09 -11.91
N ASN A 60 5.35 14.21 -10.95
CA ASN A 60 4.63 14.14 -9.69
C ASN A 60 5.58 14.30 -8.52
N LEU A 61 5.36 15.35 -7.73
CA LEU A 61 6.07 15.56 -6.48
C LEU A 61 5.23 15.09 -5.30
N TYR A 62 5.80 14.17 -4.52
CA TYR A 62 5.24 13.71 -3.26
C TYR A 62 6.05 14.25 -2.09
N ILE A 63 5.36 14.79 -1.10
CA ILE A 63 5.94 15.23 0.17
C ILE A 63 5.59 14.20 1.22
N VAL A 64 6.60 13.55 1.76
CA VAL A 64 6.47 12.54 2.81
C VAL A 64 6.77 13.20 4.15
N LYS A 65 5.80 13.12 5.06
CA LYS A 65 5.95 13.52 6.46
C LYS A 65 5.94 12.28 7.34
N GLU A 66 6.20 12.43 8.64
CA GLU A 66 6.18 11.31 9.59
C GLU A 66 4.83 10.56 9.61
N ASN A 67 3.71 11.29 9.52
CA ASN A 67 2.36 10.73 9.68
C ASN A 67 1.45 10.92 8.45
N SER A 68 1.95 11.44 7.32
CA SER A 68 1.13 11.63 6.11
C SER A 68 1.97 11.75 4.84
N ILE A 69 1.30 11.55 3.70
CA ILE A 69 1.87 11.80 2.37
C ILE A 69 0.95 12.74 1.59
N TYR A 70 1.54 13.73 0.96
CA TYR A 70 0.87 14.70 0.10
C TYR A 70 1.39 14.60 -1.33
N ARG A 71 0.50 14.77 -2.31
CA ARG A 71 0.88 15.06 -3.71
C ARG A 71 0.79 16.56 -3.92
N VAL A 72 1.84 17.16 -4.47
CA VAL A 72 1.85 18.55 -4.90
C VAL A 72 1.36 18.60 -6.35
N MET A 73 0.54 19.60 -6.65
CA MET A 73 0.04 19.89 -7.99
C MET A 73 0.38 21.36 -8.28
N LEU A 74 1.27 21.58 -9.23
CA LEU A 74 1.64 22.91 -9.67
C LEU A 74 0.53 23.50 -10.54
N ALA A 75 0.52 24.82 -10.68
CA ALA A 75 -0.46 25.50 -11.52
C ALA A 75 -0.40 25.02 -12.98
N ASP A 76 0.79 24.64 -13.47
CA ASP A 76 0.98 24.06 -14.80
C ASP A 76 0.40 22.64 -14.93
N ASP A 77 0.28 21.88 -13.83
CA ASP A 77 -0.38 20.57 -13.86
C ASP A 77 -1.91 20.71 -14.02
N ILE A 78 -2.47 21.83 -13.56
CA ILE A 78 -3.91 22.11 -13.54
C ILE A 78 -4.34 22.87 -14.80
N ASP A 79 -3.52 23.81 -15.27
CA ASP A 79 -3.77 24.64 -16.45
C ASP A 79 -2.51 24.71 -17.33
N PRO A 80 -2.14 23.63 -18.05
CA PRO A 80 -0.91 23.56 -18.84
C PRO A 80 -0.81 24.65 -19.92
N GLU A 81 -1.96 25.06 -20.45
CA GLU A 81 -2.05 26.09 -21.50
C GLU A 81 -1.87 27.51 -20.95
N ARG A 82 -1.65 27.65 -19.64
CA ARG A 82 -1.38 28.93 -18.95
C ARG A 82 -2.46 29.96 -19.25
N THR A 83 -3.72 29.54 -19.23
CA THR A 83 -4.88 30.37 -19.58
C THR A 83 -5.43 31.17 -18.40
N ASN A 84 -5.04 30.83 -17.17
CA ASN A 84 -5.51 31.48 -15.96
C ASN A 84 -4.37 31.76 -14.97
N ILE A 85 -4.10 33.06 -14.74
CA ILE A 85 -3.06 33.51 -13.82
C ILE A 85 -3.37 33.22 -12.35
N ASN A 86 -4.66 33.04 -12.02
CA ASN A 86 -5.12 32.86 -10.65
C ASN A 86 -5.10 31.41 -10.18
N ILE A 87 -4.69 30.46 -11.02
CA ILE A 87 -4.57 29.04 -10.61
C ILE A 87 -3.45 28.93 -9.57
N PRO A 88 -3.76 28.52 -8.34
CA PRO A 88 -2.75 28.36 -7.30
C PRO A 88 -2.04 27.02 -7.45
N ASN A 89 -0.80 26.94 -6.98
CA ASN A 89 -0.20 25.67 -6.62
C ASN A 89 -0.99 25.07 -5.45
N SER A 90 -1.23 23.78 -5.49
CA SER A 90 -2.04 23.09 -4.49
C SER A 90 -1.38 21.79 -4.04
N HIS A 91 -1.89 21.21 -2.96
CA HIS A 91 -1.47 19.91 -2.50
C HIS A 91 -2.68 19.12 -2.01
N GLN A 92 -2.63 17.80 -2.14
CA GLN A 92 -3.68 16.90 -1.70
C GLN A 92 -3.09 15.81 -0.83
N ARG A 93 -3.68 15.59 0.35
CA ARG A 93 -3.31 14.44 1.20
C ARG A 93 -3.74 13.17 0.49
N ILE A 94 -2.78 12.28 0.25
CA ILE A 94 -3.02 10.99 -0.41
C ILE A 94 -3.31 9.92 0.62
N VAL A 95 -2.60 9.93 1.75
CA VAL A 95 -2.80 9.03 2.89
C VAL A 95 -2.46 9.73 4.21
N SER A 96 -3.12 9.31 5.29
CA SER A 96 -2.84 9.76 6.68
C SER A 96 -1.92 8.77 7.40
N ALA A 97 -0.89 8.32 6.69
CA ALA A 97 0.22 7.53 7.20
C ALA A 97 1.47 8.00 6.46
N GLY A 98 2.61 8.08 7.16
CA GLY A 98 3.85 8.63 6.63
C GLY A 98 5.03 7.71 6.84
N SER A 99 6.24 8.27 6.87
CA SER A 99 7.49 7.49 6.97
C SER A 99 7.64 6.66 8.25
N THR A 100 6.86 6.96 9.30
CA THR A 100 6.84 6.14 10.53
C THR A 100 5.96 4.90 10.43
N SER A 101 5.16 4.76 9.37
CA SER A 101 4.36 3.57 9.12
C SER A 101 5.21 2.48 8.45
N PRO A 102 5.30 1.26 9.02
CA PRO A 102 5.98 0.14 8.36
C PRO A 102 5.39 -0.20 7.00
N VAL A 103 4.07 -0.03 6.82
CA VAL A 103 3.39 -0.24 5.53
C VAL A 103 3.95 0.73 4.50
N VAL A 104 4.00 2.03 4.82
CA VAL A 104 4.51 3.07 3.91
C VAL A 104 5.98 2.85 3.58
N ALA A 105 6.80 2.62 4.60
CA ALA A 105 8.24 2.45 4.42
C ALA A 105 8.58 1.23 3.57
N ARG A 106 7.95 0.07 3.84
CA ARG A 106 8.24 -1.20 3.16
C ARG A 106 7.47 -1.39 1.85
N SER A 107 6.72 -0.38 1.42
CA SER A 107 6.06 -0.35 0.10
C SER A 107 6.56 0.82 -0.72
N PHE A 108 5.96 2.00 -0.56
CA PHE A 108 6.23 3.17 -1.39
C PHE A 108 7.65 3.71 -1.25
N LEU A 109 8.17 3.85 -0.03
CA LEU A 109 9.53 4.41 0.15
C LEU A 109 10.62 3.42 -0.28
N SER A 110 10.43 2.13 -0.03
CA SER A 110 11.28 1.08 -0.61
C SER A 110 11.22 1.09 -2.14
N ALA A 111 10.04 1.31 -2.74
CA ALA A 111 9.90 1.40 -4.19
C ALA A 111 10.65 2.61 -4.75
N ASP A 112 10.57 3.77 -4.10
CA ASP A 112 11.36 4.94 -4.49
C ASP A 112 12.86 4.66 -4.43
N THR A 113 13.34 4.13 -3.29
CA THR A 113 14.75 3.79 -3.09
C THR A 113 15.27 2.82 -4.15
N LEU A 114 14.43 1.88 -4.60
CA LEU A 114 14.83 0.81 -5.51
C LEU A 114 14.62 1.14 -6.98
N PHE A 115 13.47 1.68 -7.37
CA PHE A 115 13.13 1.92 -8.78
C PHE A 115 13.56 3.30 -9.27
N ASN A 116 13.60 4.31 -8.40
CA ASN A 116 14.04 5.66 -8.74
C ASN A 116 15.57 5.85 -8.66
N SER A 117 16.31 4.74 -8.50
CA SER A 117 17.77 4.74 -8.44
C SER A 117 18.38 4.87 -9.84
N THR A 118 19.48 5.61 -9.95
CA THR A 118 20.28 5.67 -11.18
C THR A 118 20.92 4.32 -11.55
N LEU A 119 20.98 3.37 -10.60
CA LEU A 119 21.46 2.01 -10.83
C LEU A 119 20.37 1.06 -11.34
N PHE A 120 19.11 1.49 -11.35
CA PHE A 120 17.99 0.70 -11.88
C PHE A 120 17.82 0.95 -13.38
N ASP A 121 17.42 -0.08 -14.13
CA ASP A 121 17.16 0.04 -15.57
C ASP A 121 16.01 1.02 -15.87
N GLN A 122 16.37 2.16 -16.46
CA GLN A 122 15.43 3.24 -16.81
C GLN A 122 14.58 2.93 -18.05
N ASN A 123 14.73 1.75 -18.67
CA ASN A 123 13.82 1.30 -19.73
C ASN A 123 12.42 0.94 -19.21
N PHE A 124 12.25 0.76 -17.90
CA PHE A 124 10.94 0.54 -17.29
C PHE A 124 10.24 1.88 -17.03
N ASP A 125 8.90 1.87 -17.17
CA ASP A 125 8.07 3.03 -16.88
C ASP A 125 8.04 3.30 -15.36
N GLN A 126 8.91 4.23 -14.91
CA GLN A 126 9.05 4.60 -13.51
C GLN A 126 7.75 5.14 -12.92
N LYS A 127 7.00 5.91 -13.71
CA LYS A 127 5.71 6.47 -13.28
C LYS A 127 4.73 5.34 -12.97
N LEU A 128 4.66 4.33 -13.84
CA LEU A 128 3.82 3.16 -13.62
C LEU A 128 4.26 2.36 -12.39
N LEU A 129 5.56 2.10 -12.22
CA LEU A 129 6.09 1.37 -11.06
C LEU A 129 5.73 2.07 -9.74
N MET A 130 5.94 3.37 -9.67
CA MET A 130 5.64 4.17 -8.49
C MET A 130 4.12 4.27 -8.23
N GLN A 131 3.31 4.39 -9.28
CA GLN A 131 1.85 4.38 -9.15
C GLN A 131 1.33 3.05 -8.60
N ILE A 132 1.85 1.91 -9.08
CA ILE A 132 1.49 0.59 -8.58
C ILE A 132 1.87 0.46 -7.09
N SER A 133 3.05 0.94 -6.71
CA SER A 133 3.52 0.92 -5.30
C SER A 133 2.66 1.79 -4.38
N ILE A 134 2.24 2.98 -4.82
CA ILE A 134 1.30 3.84 -4.07
C ILE A 134 -0.05 3.15 -3.91
N ASP A 135 -0.58 2.55 -4.97
CA ASP A 135 -1.86 1.86 -4.92
C ASP A 135 -1.81 0.65 -3.99
N PHE A 136 -0.73 -0.14 -4.06
CA PHE A 136 -0.48 -1.25 -3.15
C PHE A 136 -0.45 -0.79 -1.69
N MET A 137 0.33 0.26 -1.40
CA MET A 137 0.40 0.90 -0.07
C MET A 137 -0.99 1.30 0.44
N LYS A 138 -1.81 1.94 -0.41
CA LYS A 138 -3.17 2.37 -0.04
C LYS A 138 -4.09 1.21 0.31
N GLU A 139 -4.03 0.11 -0.44
CA GLU A 139 -4.84 -1.08 -0.14
C GLU A 139 -4.39 -1.74 1.17
N LEU A 140 -3.07 -1.80 1.44
CA LEU A 140 -2.56 -2.31 2.72
C LEU A 140 -2.92 -1.42 3.89
N LEU A 141 -2.81 -0.10 3.77
CA LEU A 141 -3.25 0.84 4.82
C LEU A 141 -4.77 0.74 5.04
N ALA A 142 -5.55 0.38 4.03
CA ALA A 142 -6.97 0.12 4.20
C ALA A 142 -7.22 -1.20 4.95
N ALA A 143 -6.47 -2.25 4.65
CA ALA A 143 -6.52 -3.52 5.39
C ALA A 143 -6.11 -3.33 6.86
N ASP A 144 -5.04 -2.57 7.11
CA ASP A 144 -4.53 -2.24 8.44
C ASP A 144 -5.59 -1.52 9.28
N ARG A 145 -6.33 -0.56 8.70
CA ARG A 145 -7.47 0.08 9.39
C ARG A 145 -8.57 -0.91 9.80
N TYR A 146 -8.85 -1.93 8.98
CA TYR A 146 -9.82 -2.96 9.37
C TYR A 146 -9.28 -3.83 10.51
N LEU A 147 -7.98 -4.13 10.52
CA LEU A 147 -7.32 -4.83 11.63
C LEU A 147 -7.40 -3.99 12.92
N ASP A 148 -7.02 -2.72 12.88
CA ASP A 148 -7.07 -1.81 14.03
C ASP A 148 -8.49 -1.67 14.60
N ASN A 149 -9.49 -1.51 13.71
CA ASN A 149 -10.89 -1.44 14.11
C ASN A 149 -11.35 -2.75 14.77
N TYR A 150 -10.99 -3.89 14.20
CA TYR A 150 -11.29 -5.20 14.78
C TYR A 150 -10.65 -5.36 16.17
N VAL A 151 -9.35 -5.10 16.31
CA VAL A 151 -8.63 -5.24 17.58
C VAL A 151 -9.20 -4.28 18.63
N SER A 152 -9.55 -3.05 18.24
CA SER A 152 -10.18 -2.08 19.14
C SER A 152 -11.56 -2.55 19.60
N ALA A 153 -12.37 -3.12 18.69
CA ALA A 153 -13.68 -3.67 19.02
C ALA A 153 -13.58 -4.90 19.92
N GLU A 154 -12.62 -5.80 19.66
CA GLU A 154 -12.35 -6.98 20.48
C GLU A 154 -11.93 -6.58 21.90
N LEU A 155 -11.03 -5.61 22.04
CA LEU A 155 -10.61 -5.08 23.35
C LEU A 155 -11.76 -4.41 24.09
N ALA A 156 -12.58 -3.61 23.41
CA ALA A 156 -13.75 -2.97 24.00
C ALA A 156 -14.80 -4.00 24.47
N ALA A 157 -15.06 -5.02 23.66
CA ALA A 157 -15.96 -6.11 23.98
C ALA A 157 -15.44 -6.91 25.20
N CYS A 158 -14.13 -7.16 25.27
CA CYS A 158 -13.53 -7.81 26.44
C CYS A 158 -13.61 -6.94 27.70
N ALA A 159 -13.36 -5.63 27.60
CA ALA A 159 -13.41 -4.72 28.72
C ALA A 159 -14.83 -4.51 29.28
N GLY A 160 -15.85 -4.66 28.43
CA GLY A 160 -17.26 -4.57 28.81
C GLY A 160 -17.83 -5.84 29.48
N MET A 161 -17.03 -6.90 29.62
CA MET A 161 -17.49 -8.14 30.23
C MET A 161 -17.75 -7.98 31.74
N ASN A 162 -18.90 -8.48 32.17
CA ASN A 162 -19.27 -8.53 33.58
C ASN A 162 -19.04 -9.93 34.15
N GLU A 163 -18.70 -10.00 35.44
CA GLU A 163 -18.67 -11.29 36.15
C GLU A 163 -20.05 -11.97 36.09
N PRO A 164 -20.11 -13.31 35.95
CA PRO A 164 -21.35 -14.05 35.99
C PRO A 164 -22.15 -13.75 37.28
N LYS A 165 -23.43 -13.42 37.15
CA LYS A 165 -24.35 -13.17 38.28
C LYS A 165 -25.58 -14.04 38.15
N ASN A 166 -26.02 -14.69 39.23
CA ASN A 166 -27.22 -15.53 39.25
C ASN A 166 -27.27 -16.64 38.17
N ARG A 167 -26.11 -17.21 37.78
CA ARG A 167 -25.97 -18.15 36.63
C ARG A 167 -26.26 -17.52 35.26
N GLU A 168 -26.31 -16.20 35.19
CA GLU A 168 -26.39 -15.43 33.95
C GLU A 168 -24.99 -14.90 33.60
N PHE A 169 -24.61 -15.05 32.34
CA PHE A 169 -23.38 -14.49 31.78
C PHE A 169 -23.71 -13.96 30.38
N THR A 170 -23.32 -12.72 30.11
CA THR A 170 -23.49 -12.13 28.78
C THR A 170 -22.21 -12.36 27.99
N ILE A 171 -22.32 -13.12 26.91
CA ILE A 171 -21.20 -13.32 25.98
C ILE A 171 -21.04 -12.02 25.18
N PRO A 172 -19.82 -11.44 25.10
CA PRO A 172 -19.58 -10.27 24.27
C PRO A 172 -19.82 -10.57 22.79
N THR A 173 -19.98 -9.52 21.98
CA THR A 173 -20.22 -9.63 20.54
C THR A 173 -19.51 -8.49 19.84
N ILE A 174 -18.97 -8.76 18.66
CA ILE A 174 -18.40 -7.74 17.78
C ILE A 174 -19.41 -7.45 16.66
N ASP A 175 -19.86 -6.20 16.59
CA ASP A 175 -20.78 -5.76 15.56
C ASP A 175 -20.18 -5.97 14.15
N ASP A 176 -20.97 -6.59 13.27
CA ASP A 176 -20.62 -6.88 11.88
C ASP A 176 -19.25 -7.58 11.69
N LEU A 177 -18.91 -8.52 12.59
CA LEU A 177 -17.66 -9.28 12.52
C LEU A 177 -17.39 -9.86 11.12
N GLU A 178 -18.40 -10.49 10.52
CA GLU A 178 -18.30 -11.08 9.19
C GLU A 178 -18.03 -10.01 8.11
N GLY A 179 -18.72 -8.86 8.15
CA GLY A 179 -18.50 -7.75 7.22
C GLY A 179 -17.11 -7.14 7.34
N GLN A 180 -16.59 -7.01 8.57
CA GLN A 180 -15.21 -6.54 8.82
C GLN A 180 -14.17 -7.50 8.21
N VAL A 181 -14.29 -8.81 8.46
CA VAL A 181 -13.38 -9.83 7.90
C VAL A 181 -13.44 -9.87 6.38
N LYS A 182 -14.65 -9.81 5.79
CA LYS A 182 -14.82 -9.78 4.33
C LYS A 182 -14.18 -8.55 3.70
N SER A 183 -14.37 -7.38 4.31
CA SER A 183 -13.81 -6.12 3.82
C SER A 183 -12.29 -6.11 3.91
N TYR A 184 -11.73 -6.63 5.01
CA TYR A 184 -10.30 -6.85 5.16
C TYR A 184 -9.72 -7.74 4.04
N LEU A 185 -10.29 -8.94 3.84
CA LEU A 185 -9.81 -9.86 2.81
C LEU A 185 -9.95 -9.29 1.39
N GLN A 186 -10.98 -8.49 1.14
CA GLN A 186 -11.10 -7.77 -0.13
C GLN A 186 -9.94 -6.79 -0.35
N LYS A 187 -9.50 -6.07 0.70
CA LYS A 187 -8.34 -5.17 0.62
C LYS A 187 -7.04 -5.93 0.38
N ILE A 188 -6.87 -7.08 1.01
CA ILE A 188 -5.73 -7.97 0.73
C ILE A 188 -5.75 -8.46 -0.72
N GLU A 189 -6.89 -8.93 -1.25
CA GLU A 189 -7.00 -9.35 -2.66
C GLU A 189 -6.72 -8.20 -3.64
N HIS A 190 -7.17 -6.97 -3.36
CA HIS A 190 -6.81 -5.82 -4.18
C HIS A 190 -5.30 -5.57 -4.17
N ALA A 191 -4.63 -5.71 -3.01
CA ALA A 191 -3.18 -5.62 -2.93
C ALA A 191 -2.48 -6.73 -3.73
N VAL A 192 -3.01 -7.96 -3.72
CA VAL A 192 -2.55 -9.06 -4.59
C VAL A 192 -2.63 -8.66 -6.07
N GLN A 193 -3.72 -8.03 -6.50
CA GLN A 193 -3.86 -7.55 -7.88
C GLN A 193 -2.81 -6.50 -8.25
N LYS A 194 -2.40 -5.64 -7.31
CA LYS A 194 -1.31 -4.68 -7.53
C LYS A 194 0.04 -5.36 -7.66
N ILE A 195 0.32 -6.39 -6.88
CA ILE A 195 1.53 -7.23 -7.07
C ILE A 195 1.52 -7.89 -8.45
N TYR A 196 0.38 -8.42 -8.90
CA TYR A 196 0.25 -8.98 -10.25
C TYR A 196 0.50 -7.94 -11.35
N GLN A 197 0.03 -6.70 -11.15
CA GLN A 197 0.33 -5.60 -12.08
C GLN A 197 1.82 -5.29 -12.10
N LEU A 198 2.47 -5.24 -10.92
CA LEU A 198 3.91 -5.01 -10.80
C LEU A 198 4.71 -6.06 -11.55
N THR A 199 4.44 -7.35 -11.33
CA THR A 199 5.18 -8.44 -12.01
C THR A 199 5.05 -8.35 -13.53
N LYS A 200 3.91 -7.87 -14.04
CA LYS A 200 3.64 -7.73 -15.47
C LYS A 200 4.42 -6.60 -16.14
N VAL A 201 4.89 -5.61 -15.38
CA VAL A 201 5.78 -4.57 -15.91
C VAL A 201 7.11 -5.19 -16.37
N PHE A 202 7.57 -6.23 -15.69
CA PHE A 202 8.88 -6.84 -15.92
C PHE A 202 8.85 -8.10 -16.76
N TYR A 203 7.76 -8.86 -16.70
CA TYR A 203 7.67 -10.17 -17.34
C TYR A 203 6.31 -10.37 -17.98
N ASP A 204 6.28 -10.75 -19.25
CA ASP A 204 5.05 -11.15 -19.93
C ASP A 204 4.62 -12.56 -19.50
N HIS A 205 3.68 -12.62 -18.55
CA HIS A 205 3.11 -13.87 -18.02
C HIS A 205 1.58 -13.79 -17.95
N ASN A 206 0.95 -13.43 -19.07
CA ASN A 206 -0.51 -13.26 -19.15
C ASN A 206 -1.33 -14.55 -18.91
N LYS A 207 -0.69 -15.73 -18.90
CA LYS A 207 -1.36 -17.02 -18.66
C LYS A 207 -1.10 -17.50 -17.24
N LYS A 208 -2.12 -18.09 -16.60
CA LYS A 208 -2.05 -18.73 -15.27
C LYS A 208 -1.63 -17.85 -14.08
N LEU A 209 -1.80 -16.53 -14.17
CA LEU A 209 -1.54 -15.59 -13.06
C LEU A 209 -0.14 -15.79 -12.42
N PHE A 210 -0.05 -15.90 -11.10
CA PHE A 210 1.21 -16.05 -10.38
C PHE A 210 1.94 -17.38 -10.62
N THR A 211 1.23 -18.46 -10.98
CA THR A 211 1.91 -19.69 -11.39
C THR A 211 2.65 -19.49 -12.72
N GLY A 212 2.07 -18.73 -13.65
CA GLY A 212 2.75 -18.34 -14.88
C GLY A 212 3.94 -17.42 -14.63
N PHE A 213 3.84 -16.53 -13.65
CA PHE A 213 4.98 -15.73 -13.19
C PHE A 213 6.12 -16.62 -12.69
N ALA A 214 5.83 -17.54 -11.75
CA ALA A 214 6.84 -18.44 -11.19
C ALA A 214 7.48 -19.33 -12.28
N GLU A 215 6.68 -19.89 -13.20
CA GLU A 215 7.16 -20.64 -14.37
C GLU A 215 8.12 -19.78 -15.22
N LYS A 216 7.80 -18.49 -15.43
CA LYS A 216 8.63 -17.58 -16.22
C LYS A 216 9.95 -17.22 -15.56
N ILE A 217 9.94 -16.98 -14.24
CA ILE A 217 11.14 -16.70 -13.47
C ILE A 217 12.06 -17.92 -13.44
N GLU A 218 11.50 -19.12 -13.24
CA GLU A 218 12.24 -20.38 -13.28
C GLU A 218 12.85 -20.66 -14.67
N GLU A 219 12.08 -20.46 -15.75
CA GLU A 219 12.58 -20.60 -17.14
C GLU A 219 13.78 -19.70 -17.38
N LYS A 220 13.73 -18.45 -16.87
CA LYS A 220 14.75 -17.44 -17.15
C LYS A 220 16.00 -17.56 -16.29
N TYR A 221 15.86 -17.90 -15.01
CA TYR A 221 16.96 -17.86 -14.03
C TYR A 221 17.36 -19.25 -13.49
N GLY A 222 16.56 -20.29 -13.75
CA GLY A 222 16.79 -21.65 -13.25
C GLY A 222 16.12 -21.93 -11.91
N THR A 223 15.93 -23.21 -11.61
CA THR A 223 15.23 -23.71 -10.40
C THR A 223 15.91 -23.37 -9.09
N ASP A 224 17.24 -23.25 -9.10
CA ASP A 224 18.03 -23.02 -7.90
C ASP A 224 18.20 -21.53 -7.55
N ASP A 225 17.80 -20.63 -8.45
CA ASP A 225 17.85 -19.19 -8.23
C ASP A 225 16.89 -18.77 -7.09
N ASN A 226 17.35 -17.87 -6.24
CA ASN A 226 16.57 -17.41 -5.08
C ASN A 226 15.27 -16.71 -5.50
N PHE A 227 15.26 -15.99 -6.62
CA PHE A 227 14.06 -15.35 -7.14
C PHE A 227 13.04 -16.40 -7.63
N ALA A 228 13.51 -17.47 -8.29
CA ALA A 228 12.63 -18.56 -8.72
C ALA A 228 11.99 -19.28 -7.52
N LYS A 229 12.76 -19.54 -6.46
CA LYS A 229 12.26 -20.11 -5.20
C LYS A 229 11.23 -19.19 -4.54
N PHE A 230 11.56 -17.90 -4.42
CA PHE A 230 10.64 -16.89 -3.89
C PHE A 230 9.34 -16.81 -4.70
N ALA A 231 9.42 -16.76 -6.03
CA ALA A 231 8.26 -16.64 -6.91
C ALA A 231 7.28 -17.83 -6.75
N LYS A 232 7.80 -19.04 -6.52
CA LYS A 232 6.98 -20.23 -6.22
C LYS A 232 6.22 -20.11 -4.90
N GLU A 233 6.90 -19.72 -3.82
CA GLU A 233 6.26 -19.55 -2.52
C GLU A 233 5.25 -18.39 -2.54
N MET A 234 5.61 -17.28 -3.19
CA MET A 234 4.69 -16.18 -3.44
C MET A 234 3.44 -16.66 -4.16
N ALA A 235 3.57 -17.44 -5.24
CA ALA A 235 2.43 -17.94 -6.00
C ALA A 235 1.47 -18.78 -5.15
N LYS A 236 1.97 -19.62 -4.23
CA LYS A 236 1.14 -20.38 -3.29
C LYS A 236 0.33 -19.47 -2.37
N PHE A 237 0.97 -18.44 -1.82
CA PHE A 237 0.30 -17.50 -0.93
C PHE A 237 -0.76 -16.65 -1.67
N MET A 238 -0.46 -16.19 -2.88
CA MET A 238 -1.44 -15.46 -3.69
C MET A 238 -2.65 -16.35 -4.04
N GLN A 239 -2.42 -17.64 -4.30
CA GLN A 239 -3.49 -18.60 -4.53
C GLN A 239 -4.34 -18.79 -3.26
N PHE A 240 -3.71 -18.85 -2.08
CA PHE A 240 -4.42 -18.90 -0.81
C PHE A 240 -5.36 -17.71 -0.62
N VAL A 241 -4.88 -16.46 -0.79
CA VAL A 241 -5.71 -15.25 -0.67
C VAL A 241 -6.88 -15.28 -1.65
N ARG A 242 -6.63 -15.63 -2.90
CA ARG A 242 -7.67 -15.70 -3.94
C ARG A 242 -8.73 -16.75 -3.61
N ASN A 243 -8.30 -17.93 -3.13
CA ASN A 243 -9.21 -18.97 -2.70
C ASN A 243 -10.02 -18.56 -1.46
N ALA A 244 -9.40 -17.83 -0.51
CA ALA A 244 -10.12 -17.28 0.64
C ALA A 244 -11.21 -16.29 0.20
N ARG A 245 -10.92 -15.42 -0.78
CA ARG A 245 -11.94 -14.54 -1.37
C ARG A 245 -13.04 -15.33 -2.09
N HIS A 246 -12.66 -16.36 -2.83
CA HIS A 246 -13.61 -17.25 -3.50
C HIS A 246 -14.54 -17.98 -2.51
N CYS A 247 -14.03 -18.36 -1.34
CA CYS A 247 -14.82 -18.94 -0.24
C CYS A 247 -15.89 -17.98 0.30
N ILE A 248 -15.66 -16.67 0.19
CA ILE A 248 -16.63 -15.63 0.58
C ILE A 248 -17.70 -15.44 -0.52
N GLU A 249 -17.27 -15.35 -1.78
CA GLU A 249 -18.16 -15.01 -2.90
C GLU A 249 -19.03 -16.18 -3.34
N HIS A 250 -18.49 -17.40 -3.28
CA HIS A 250 -19.11 -18.61 -3.80
C HIS A 250 -19.04 -19.76 -2.77
N PRO A 251 -19.74 -19.65 -1.63
CA PRO A 251 -19.66 -20.66 -0.57
C PRO A 251 -20.34 -21.99 -0.95
N SER A 252 -19.75 -23.10 -0.52
CA SER A 252 -20.25 -24.46 -0.63
C SER A 252 -19.72 -25.34 0.52
N LYS A 253 -20.16 -26.61 0.60
CA LYS A 253 -19.74 -27.53 1.68
C LYS A 253 -18.23 -27.81 1.73
N THR A 254 -17.53 -27.65 0.61
CA THR A 254 -16.08 -27.92 0.49
C THR A 254 -15.28 -26.65 0.27
N GLN A 255 -15.95 -25.49 0.25
CA GLN A 255 -15.35 -24.19 -0.01
C GLN A 255 -16.13 -23.13 0.75
N MET A 256 -15.70 -22.75 1.95
CA MET A 256 -16.35 -21.66 2.69
C MET A 256 -15.41 -21.06 3.74
N LEU A 257 -15.65 -19.79 4.04
CA LEU A 257 -15.02 -19.10 5.16
C LEU A 257 -16.01 -19.07 6.32
N ILE A 258 -15.57 -19.52 7.48
CA ILE A 258 -16.37 -19.56 8.71
C ILE A 258 -15.77 -18.56 9.68
N THR A 259 -16.58 -17.58 10.10
CA THR A 259 -16.27 -16.71 11.24
C THR A 259 -17.17 -17.11 12.41
N LYS A 260 -16.57 -17.25 13.60
CA LYS A 260 -17.30 -17.42 14.85
C LYS A 260 -16.95 -16.23 15.74
N ASP A 261 -17.97 -15.59 16.30
CA ASP A 261 -17.76 -14.59 17.35
C ASP A 261 -17.32 -15.28 18.65
N PHE A 262 -17.24 -14.54 19.76
CA PHE A 262 -16.95 -15.08 21.08
C PHE A 262 -17.84 -16.29 21.40
N THR A 263 -17.22 -17.36 21.86
CA THR A 263 -17.94 -18.58 22.27
C THR A 263 -17.53 -19.01 23.67
N LEU A 264 -18.49 -19.45 24.47
CA LEU A 264 -18.23 -20.09 25.76
C LEU A 264 -18.10 -21.60 25.56
N ASP A 265 -16.99 -22.18 25.99
CA ASP A 265 -16.81 -23.63 25.92
C ASP A 265 -17.44 -24.36 27.13
N ALA A 266 -17.38 -25.70 27.12
CA ALA A 266 -17.94 -26.52 28.19
C ALA A 266 -17.22 -26.36 29.54
N SER A 267 -16.02 -25.78 29.57
CA SER A 267 -15.28 -25.44 30.79
C SER A 267 -15.71 -24.08 31.37
N GLY A 268 -16.56 -23.34 30.64
CA GLY A 268 -16.91 -21.96 30.99
C GLY A 268 -15.82 -20.96 30.61
N GLN A 269 -14.85 -21.37 29.78
CA GLN A 269 -13.83 -20.47 29.26
C GLN A 269 -14.35 -19.77 28.01
N LEU A 270 -14.18 -18.45 27.97
CA LEU A 270 -14.49 -17.66 26.79
C LEU A 270 -13.36 -17.81 25.76
N SER A 271 -13.72 -18.20 24.54
CA SER A 271 -12.84 -18.20 23.38
C SER A 271 -13.05 -16.93 22.56
N PRO A 272 -11.97 -16.32 22.04
CA PRO A 272 -12.06 -15.14 21.20
C PRO A 272 -12.69 -15.46 19.83
N PRO A 273 -13.08 -14.43 19.06
CA PRO A 273 -13.55 -14.63 17.70
C PRO A 273 -12.50 -15.34 16.83
N SER A 274 -12.98 -16.23 15.97
CA SER A 274 -12.12 -17.12 15.19
C SER A 274 -12.55 -17.25 13.74
N ILE A 275 -11.59 -17.57 12.90
CA ILE A 275 -11.74 -17.79 11.45
C ILE A 275 -11.22 -19.16 11.07
N GLU A 276 -11.92 -19.82 10.16
CA GLU A 276 -11.54 -21.07 9.52
C GLU A 276 -11.84 -20.97 8.01
N ILE A 277 -10.93 -21.48 7.17
CA ILE A 277 -11.15 -21.57 5.73
C ILE A 277 -11.18 -23.04 5.34
N ILE A 278 -12.36 -23.49 4.94
CA ILE A 278 -12.57 -24.80 4.36
C ILE A 278 -12.29 -24.69 2.87
N HIS A 279 -11.18 -25.25 2.39
CA HIS A 279 -10.86 -25.34 0.96
C HIS A 279 -9.98 -26.57 0.70
N ALA A 280 -10.18 -27.26 -0.42
CA ALA A 280 -9.48 -28.52 -0.71
C ALA A 280 -7.97 -28.35 -0.88
N GLU A 281 -7.54 -27.24 -1.50
CA GLU A 281 -6.13 -27.02 -1.85
C GLU A 281 -5.39 -26.12 -0.85
N THR A 282 -6.12 -25.23 -0.19
CA THR A 282 -5.56 -24.15 0.64
C THR A 282 -6.37 -23.96 1.92
N PRO A 283 -6.52 -25.01 2.74
CA PRO A 283 -7.27 -24.92 3.99
C PRO A 283 -6.53 -24.05 5.01
N GLN A 284 -7.29 -23.38 5.88
CA GLN A 284 -6.77 -22.72 7.08
C GLN A 284 -7.54 -23.25 8.28
N SER A 285 -6.84 -23.99 9.16
CA SER A 285 -7.41 -24.44 10.43
C SER A 285 -7.85 -23.26 11.28
N GLN A 286 -8.86 -23.49 12.13
CA GLN A 286 -9.41 -22.48 13.02
C GLN A 286 -8.31 -21.76 13.81
N MET A 287 -8.31 -20.43 13.76
CA MET A 287 -7.40 -19.55 14.51
C MET A 287 -8.09 -18.23 14.89
N ALA A 288 -7.49 -17.43 15.77
CA ALA A 288 -8.02 -16.12 16.13
C ALA A 288 -8.03 -15.16 14.93
N ILE A 289 -9.08 -14.34 14.81
CA ILE A 289 -9.22 -13.40 13.70
C ILE A 289 -8.11 -12.35 13.70
N ALA A 290 -7.76 -11.79 14.87
CA ALA A 290 -6.63 -10.85 15.01
C ALA A 290 -5.34 -11.42 14.43
N ASP A 291 -4.99 -12.66 14.81
CA ASP A 291 -3.77 -13.32 14.37
C ASP A 291 -3.78 -13.56 12.85
N PHE A 292 -4.92 -14.00 12.30
CA PHE A 292 -5.07 -14.24 10.88
C PHE A 292 -4.86 -12.96 10.07
N MET A 293 -5.53 -11.88 10.47
CA MET A 293 -5.43 -10.58 9.82
C MET A 293 -3.99 -10.06 9.91
N LYS A 294 -3.42 -10.00 11.12
CA LYS A 294 -2.04 -9.53 11.32
C LYS A 294 -1.01 -10.31 10.51
N GLN A 295 -1.08 -11.65 10.52
CA GLN A 295 -0.14 -12.48 9.77
C GLN A 295 -0.27 -12.26 8.26
N THR A 296 -1.49 -12.23 7.74
CA THR A 296 -1.74 -12.01 6.31
C THR A 296 -1.23 -10.65 5.85
N LEU A 297 -1.45 -9.60 6.65
CA LEU A 297 -0.96 -8.24 6.37
C LEU A 297 0.58 -8.20 6.33
N GLU A 298 1.25 -8.74 7.35
CA GLU A 298 2.71 -8.79 7.42
C GLU A 298 3.32 -9.61 6.28
N TYR A 299 2.70 -10.74 5.91
CA TYR A 299 3.14 -11.54 4.77
C TYR A 299 3.02 -10.75 3.46
N MET A 300 1.94 -9.99 3.25
CA MET A 300 1.79 -9.15 2.05
C MET A 300 2.88 -8.07 1.98
N ILE A 301 3.20 -7.41 3.10
CA ILE A 301 4.27 -6.41 3.16
C ILE A 301 5.62 -7.07 2.82
N LEU A 302 5.92 -8.22 3.43
CA LEU A 302 7.17 -8.95 3.20
C LEU A 302 7.33 -9.41 1.75
N ILE A 303 6.26 -9.95 1.16
CA ILE A 303 6.26 -10.39 -0.23
C ILE A 303 6.53 -9.20 -1.15
N ASN A 304 5.85 -8.07 -0.96
CA ASN A 304 6.06 -6.91 -1.80
C ASN A 304 7.51 -6.39 -1.72
N GLU A 305 8.03 -6.22 -0.51
CA GLU A 305 9.40 -5.76 -0.28
C GLU A 305 10.45 -6.70 -0.91
N THR A 306 10.25 -8.01 -0.75
CA THR A 306 11.15 -9.04 -1.28
C THR A 306 11.04 -9.16 -2.81
N LEU A 307 9.84 -8.99 -3.36
CA LEU A 307 9.65 -8.91 -4.79
C LEU A 307 10.39 -7.70 -5.38
N MET A 308 10.25 -6.52 -4.78
CA MET A 308 10.95 -5.31 -5.25
C MET A 308 12.48 -5.49 -5.19
N LEU A 309 13.01 -6.11 -4.13
CA LEU A 309 14.42 -6.48 -4.04
C LEU A 309 14.86 -7.35 -5.22
N HIS A 310 14.14 -8.45 -5.49
CA HIS A 310 14.49 -9.34 -6.60
C HIS A 310 14.36 -8.68 -7.97
N LEU A 311 13.31 -7.89 -8.18
CA LEU A 311 13.12 -7.15 -9.44
C LEU A 311 14.29 -6.18 -9.64
N SER A 312 14.64 -5.43 -8.61
CA SER A 312 15.72 -4.44 -8.70
C SER A 312 17.09 -5.08 -8.87
N ASP A 313 17.36 -6.19 -8.20
CA ASP A 313 18.59 -6.99 -8.37
C ASP A 313 18.72 -7.52 -9.81
N LYS A 314 17.65 -8.11 -10.36
CA LYS A 314 17.68 -8.69 -11.70
C LYS A 314 17.71 -7.66 -12.83
N HIS A 315 17.32 -6.42 -12.56
CA HIS A 315 17.27 -5.31 -13.52
C HIS A 315 18.18 -4.15 -13.13
N MET A 316 19.22 -4.43 -12.35
CA MET A 316 20.28 -3.46 -12.03
C MET A 316 21.21 -3.26 -13.24
N LEU A 317 21.54 -2.01 -13.52
CA LEU A 317 22.53 -1.65 -14.53
C LEU A 317 23.92 -2.13 -14.10
N LYS A 318 24.61 -2.80 -15.02
CA LYS A 318 26.00 -3.20 -14.78
C LYS A 318 26.92 -2.01 -14.99
N THR A 319 27.79 -1.78 -14.04
CA THR A 319 28.83 -0.74 -14.10
C THR A 319 30.20 -1.39 -13.94
N ASP A 320 31.16 -1.00 -14.77
CA ASP A 320 32.50 -1.57 -14.72
C ASP A 320 33.25 -1.14 -13.44
N GLY A 321 34.02 -2.07 -12.85
CA GLY A 321 35.01 -1.77 -11.81
C GLY A 321 34.53 -1.90 -10.37
N PHE A 322 33.24 -2.09 -10.11
CA PHE A 322 32.71 -2.32 -8.76
C PHE A 322 31.68 -3.45 -8.76
N GLU A 323 31.61 -4.17 -7.65
CA GLU A 323 30.58 -5.19 -7.42
C GLU A 323 29.43 -4.56 -6.64
N PHE A 324 28.24 -4.60 -7.24
CA PHE A 324 27.00 -4.09 -6.64
C PHE A 324 26.04 -5.24 -6.33
N ALA A 325 25.17 -5.00 -5.37
CA ALA A 325 24.05 -5.88 -5.05
C ALA A 325 22.84 -5.03 -4.63
N VAL A 326 21.66 -5.63 -4.69
CA VAL A 326 20.46 -5.08 -4.05
C VAL A 326 20.10 -5.97 -2.87
N GLY A 327 19.88 -5.38 -1.69
CA GLY A 327 19.64 -6.18 -0.50
C GLY A 327 19.15 -5.40 0.71
N PHE A 328 19.03 -6.11 1.83
CA PHE A 328 18.75 -5.48 3.12
C PHE A 328 19.98 -4.72 3.60
N ILE A 329 19.76 -3.48 4.01
CA ILE A 329 20.80 -2.63 4.61
C ILE A 329 21.18 -3.22 5.97
N PRO A 330 22.47 -3.45 6.25
CA PRO A 330 22.93 -3.88 7.58
C PRO A 330 22.47 -2.91 8.67
N GLU A 331 22.09 -3.43 9.84
CA GLU A 331 21.44 -2.62 10.89
C GLU A 331 22.29 -1.43 11.34
N GLU A 332 23.61 -1.62 11.39
CA GLU A 332 24.60 -0.59 11.74
C GLU A 332 24.75 0.51 10.68
N GLN A 333 24.26 0.28 9.46
CA GLN A 333 24.28 1.25 8.35
C GLN A 333 22.91 1.90 8.11
N ARG A 334 21.85 1.44 8.80
CA ARG A 334 20.51 2.02 8.65
C ARG A 334 20.48 3.40 9.29
N ARG A 335 19.89 4.36 8.59
CA ARG A 335 19.59 5.67 9.18
C ARG A 335 18.51 5.51 10.24
N GLY A 336 18.69 6.14 11.40
CA GLY A 336 17.74 6.07 12.51
C GLY A 336 16.43 6.84 12.30
N ASP A 337 16.33 7.62 11.23
CA ASP A 337 15.18 8.45 10.88
C ASP A 337 14.31 7.86 9.77
N THR A 338 14.60 6.64 9.32
CA THR A 338 13.81 5.92 8.31
C THR A 338 13.57 4.47 8.71
N LEU A 339 12.41 3.94 8.33
CA LEU A 339 12.09 2.52 8.43
C LEU A 339 12.40 1.76 7.14
N VAL A 340 12.89 2.45 6.09
CA VAL A 340 13.40 1.81 4.88
C VAL A 340 14.64 1.01 5.23
N ARG A 341 14.66 -0.25 4.80
CA ARG A 341 15.69 -1.23 5.17
C ARG A 341 16.28 -1.95 3.97
N VAL A 342 15.96 -1.50 2.76
CA VAL A 342 16.44 -2.05 1.50
C VAL A 342 17.18 -0.97 0.73
N GLY A 343 18.14 -1.36 -0.10
CA GLY A 343 18.86 -0.42 -0.93
C GLY A 343 19.90 -1.09 -1.82
N TYR A 344 20.60 -0.26 -2.59
CA TYR A 344 21.76 -0.65 -3.36
C TYR A 344 22.98 -0.71 -2.45
N LEU A 345 23.77 -1.77 -2.60
CA LEU A 345 24.98 -2.02 -1.83
C LEU A 345 26.18 -2.09 -2.78
N ILE A 346 27.31 -1.54 -2.37
CA ILE A 346 28.58 -1.62 -3.07
C ILE A 346 29.59 -2.42 -2.22
N ASN A 347 30.31 -3.34 -2.85
CA ASN A 347 31.39 -4.07 -2.20
C ASN A 347 32.68 -3.26 -2.27
N ILE A 348 33.16 -2.79 -1.12
CA ILE A 348 34.43 -2.11 -0.98
C ILE A 348 35.33 -2.97 -0.10
N ASN A 349 36.38 -3.54 -0.70
CA ASN A 349 37.37 -4.37 -0.02
C ASN A 349 36.78 -5.57 0.74
N GLY A 350 35.74 -6.21 0.20
CA GLY A 350 35.07 -7.36 0.83
C GLY A 350 33.97 -6.99 1.81
N HIS A 351 33.63 -5.70 1.96
CA HIS A 351 32.57 -5.20 2.83
C HIS A 351 31.47 -4.54 2.02
N TRP A 352 30.22 -4.93 2.28
CA TRP A 352 29.05 -4.31 1.69
C TRP A 352 28.69 -3.01 2.41
N GLN A 353 28.61 -1.93 1.66
CA GLN A 353 28.20 -0.61 2.13
C GLN A 353 26.96 -0.13 1.38
N VAL A 354 26.02 0.51 2.08
CA VAL A 354 24.89 1.18 1.44
C VAL A 354 25.38 2.30 0.53
N LEU A 355 24.78 2.38 -0.66
CA LEU A 355 25.06 3.43 -1.64
C LEU A 355 23.98 4.50 -1.56
N GLY A 356 24.41 5.73 -1.24
CA GLY A 356 23.52 6.85 -0.88
C GLY A 356 23.54 7.10 0.62
#